data_AF-A0A838PMG0-F1
#
_entry.id   AF-A0A838PMG0-F1
#
_cell.length_a   1.000
_cell.length_b   1.000
_cell.length_c   1.000
_cell.angle_alpha   90.00
_cell.angle_beta   90.00
_cell.angle_gamma   90.00
#
_symmetry.space_group_name_H-M   'P 1'
#
loop_
_entity.id
_entity.type
_entity.pdbx_description
1 polymer ?
#
loop_
_entity_poly.entity_id
_entity_poly.type
_entity_poly.pdbx_seq_one_letter_code
_entity_poly.pdbx_strand_id
1 'polypeptide(L)'
;MSTRAIEPSDAETPKVLSFLLYLDLFALALVLPLFLVAGFSMLGYGVAAGAWIIQRVVRELVQRRAEAATDIRTSAGLTAASMLIRGWLVALALFAVGLSDNEAGLAAAVLFLFLFSIFFTMQAIVRPQGRATPAPRASR
;
A
#
# COMPACT_ATOMS: atom_id res chain seq x y z
N MET A 1 36.30 4.59 34.61
CA MET A 1 36.22 4.79 33.15
C MET A 1 34.90 4.15 32.70
N SER A 2 33.86 4.97 32.55
CA SER A 2 32.45 4.53 32.51
C SER A 2 32.05 4.11 31.11
N THR A 3 31.62 2.86 30.94
CA THR A 3 30.91 2.35 29.76
C THR A 3 29.54 3.01 29.67
N ARG A 4 29.47 4.17 29.01
CA ARG A 4 28.23 4.65 28.40
C ARG A 4 28.25 4.23 26.95
N ALA A 5 27.49 3.20 26.60
CA ALA A 5 27.20 2.88 25.20
C ALA A 5 25.86 2.12 25.11
N ILE A 6 24.80 2.92 25.03
CA ILE A 6 23.54 2.64 24.30
C ILE A 6 22.83 1.34 24.73
N GLU A 7 22.01 1.45 25.78
CA GLU A 7 20.72 0.74 25.75
C GLU A 7 20.00 1.18 24.47
N PRO A 8 19.64 0.27 23.55
CA PRO A 8 18.68 0.61 22.52
C PRO A 8 17.36 0.87 23.25
N SER A 9 17.13 2.16 23.52
CA SER A 9 15.84 2.79 23.76
C SER A 9 14.73 1.89 23.23
N ASP A 10 13.77 1.56 24.10
CA ASP A 10 12.43 1.14 23.72
C ASP A 10 12.06 1.84 22.42
N ALA A 11 12.16 1.11 21.32
CA ALA A 11 11.88 1.65 20.01
C ALA A 11 10.36 1.75 19.95
N GLU A 12 9.81 2.82 20.52
CA GLU A 12 8.49 3.31 20.14
C GLU A 12 8.49 3.26 18.62
N THR A 13 7.80 2.28 18.04
CA THR A 13 7.56 2.25 16.60
C THR A 13 7.02 3.63 16.28
N PRO A 14 7.74 4.47 15.52
CA PRO A 14 7.51 5.90 15.55
C PRO A 14 6.04 6.14 15.22
N LYS A 15 5.29 6.80 16.12
CA LYS A 15 3.84 6.99 16.04
C LYS A 15 3.37 7.47 14.65
N VAL A 16 4.25 8.21 13.97
CA VAL A 16 4.11 8.68 12.59
C VAL A 16 4.02 7.54 11.57
N LEU A 17 4.84 6.48 11.70
CA LEU A 17 4.85 5.32 10.81
C LEU A 17 3.55 4.53 10.93
N SER A 18 3.07 4.32 12.16
CA SER A 18 1.75 3.70 12.41
C SER A 18 0.63 4.57 11.84
N PHE A 19 0.63 5.88 12.09
CA PHE A 19 -0.39 6.79 11.56
C PHE A 19 -0.45 6.79 10.02
N LEU A 20 0.70 6.82 9.35
CA LEU A 20 0.79 6.72 7.88
C LEU A 20 0.28 5.38 7.35
N LEU A 21 0.51 4.29 8.10
CA LEU A 21 -0.03 2.98 7.75
C LEU A 21 -1.56 2.92 7.88
N TYR A 22 -2.22 3.67 8.76
CA TYR A 22 -3.68 3.62 8.94
C TYR A 22 -4.46 4.74 8.21
N LEU A 23 -3.76 5.67 7.57
CA LEU A 23 -4.36 6.83 6.93
C LEU A 23 -5.34 6.47 5.80
N ASP A 24 -5.05 5.41 5.06
CA ASP A 24 -5.91 4.90 3.99
C ASP A 24 -7.23 4.32 4.53
N LEU A 25 -7.20 3.64 5.67
CA LEU A 25 -8.41 3.17 6.36
C LEU A 25 -9.22 4.32 6.93
N PHE A 26 -8.54 5.34 7.47
CA PHE A 26 -9.20 6.57 7.90
C PHE A 26 -9.87 7.29 6.74
N ALA A 27 -9.19 7.41 5.59
CA ALA A 27 -9.76 7.97 4.38
C ALA A 27 -10.96 7.16 3.87
N LEU A 28 -10.88 5.83 3.89
CA LEU A 28 -12.00 4.94 3.54
C LEU A 28 -13.22 5.20 4.45
N ALA A 29 -13.00 5.30 5.77
CA ALA A 29 -14.04 5.61 6.73
C ALA A 29 -14.61 7.04 6.55
N LEU A 30 -13.79 8.00 6.13
CA LEU A 30 -14.22 9.38 5.85
C LEU A 30 -15.04 9.48 4.55
N VAL A 31 -14.76 8.62 3.58
CA VAL A 31 -15.51 8.55 2.32
C VAL A 31 -16.91 7.94 2.51
N LEU A 32 -17.07 7.04 3.49
CA LEU A 32 -18.38 6.43 3.80
C LEU A 32 -19.50 7.46 4.00
N PRO A 33 -19.39 8.47 4.91
CA PRO A 33 -20.42 9.48 5.06
C PRO A 33 -20.60 10.34 3.81
N LEU A 34 -19.55 10.57 3.01
CA LEU A 34 -19.68 11.29 1.75
C LEU A 34 -20.56 10.52 0.75
N PHE A 35 -20.37 9.21 0.63
CA PHE A 35 -21.19 8.34 -0.21
C PHE A 35 -22.65 8.30 0.25
N LEU A 36 -22.89 8.31 1.57
CA LEU A 36 -24.23 8.35 2.14
C LEU A 36 -24.94 9.69 1.88
N VAL A 37 -24.23 10.82 2.07
CA VAL A 37 -24.80 12.16 1.86
C VAL A 37 -25.01 12.47 0.38
N ALA A 38 -24.10 12.04 -0.49
CA ALA A 38 -24.18 12.27 -1.93
C ALA A 38 -25.09 11.27 -2.67
N GLY A 39 -25.63 10.25 -1.97
CA GLY A 39 -26.49 9.23 -2.58
C GLY A 39 -25.76 8.31 -3.56
N PHE A 40 -24.44 8.19 -3.46
CA PHE A 40 -23.63 7.36 -4.36
C PHE A 40 -23.82 5.87 -4.08
N SER A 41 -23.57 5.04 -5.09
CA SER A 41 -23.80 3.60 -5.04
C SER A 41 -23.04 2.92 -3.89
N MET A 42 -23.79 2.35 -2.93
CA MET A 42 -23.24 1.58 -1.82
C MET A 42 -22.61 0.25 -2.27
N LEU A 43 -23.08 -0.31 -3.39
CA LEU A 43 -22.44 -1.48 -4.01
C LEU A 43 -21.05 -1.11 -4.52
N GLY A 44 -20.92 0.04 -5.20
CA GLY A 44 -19.62 0.57 -5.63
C GLY A 44 -18.67 0.82 -4.47
N TYR A 45 -19.17 1.40 -3.37
CA TYR A 45 -18.39 1.57 -2.14
C TYR A 45 -17.95 0.22 -1.55
N GLY A 46 -18.88 -0.73 -1.39
CA GLY A 46 -18.59 -2.04 -0.80
C GLY A 46 -17.52 -2.81 -1.57
N VAL A 47 -17.57 -2.77 -2.90
CA VAL A 47 -16.57 -3.44 -3.73
C VAL A 47 -15.23 -2.71 -3.72
N ALA A 48 -15.21 -1.38 -3.83
CA ALA A 48 -13.97 -0.62 -3.74
C ALA A 48 -13.29 -0.80 -2.38
N ALA A 49 -14.07 -0.74 -1.29
CA ALA A 49 -13.60 -0.98 0.07
C ALA A 49 -13.09 -2.42 0.25
N GLY A 50 -13.84 -3.42 -0.21
CA GLY A 50 -13.45 -4.82 -0.14
C GLY A 50 -12.16 -5.09 -0.91
N ALA A 51 -12.07 -4.60 -2.15
CA ALA A 51 -10.87 -4.70 -2.96
C ALA A 51 -9.67 -4.03 -2.26
N TRP A 52 -9.86 -2.83 -1.70
CA TRP A 52 -8.82 -2.12 -0.97
C TRP A 52 -8.30 -2.92 0.23
N ILE A 53 -9.20 -3.47 1.05
CA ILE A 53 -8.83 -4.27 2.23
C ILE A 53 -8.09 -5.54 1.82
N ILE A 54 -8.59 -6.28 0.81
CA ILE A 54 -7.91 -7.48 0.30
C ILE A 54 -6.51 -7.11 -0.18
N GLN A 55 -6.39 -6.02 -0.95
CA GLN A 55 -5.11 -5.54 -1.44
C GLN A 55 -4.20 -5.16 -0.28
N ARG A 56 -4.69 -4.54 0.79
CA ARG A 56 -3.90 -4.22 1.97
C ARG A 56 -3.37 -5.48 2.67
N VAL A 57 -4.23 -6.46 2.94
CA VAL A 57 -3.86 -7.71 3.61
C VAL A 57 -2.78 -8.46 2.83
N VAL A 58 -2.94 -8.58 1.51
CA VAL A 58 -1.94 -9.22 0.66
C VAL A 58 -0.57 -8.52 0.79
N ARG A 59 -0.53 -7.21 1.14
CA ARG A 59 0.71 -6.42 1.14
C ARG A 59 1.51 -6.81 2.35
N GLU A 60 0.84 -6.81 3.49
CA GLU A 60 1.40 -7.22 4.77
C GLU A 60 1.85 -8.69 4.71
N LEU A 61 1.09 -9.58 4.07
CA LEU A 61 1.49 -10.98 3.91
C LEU A 61 2.74 -11.14 3.04
N VAL A 62 2.84 -10.41 1.92
CA VAL A 62 4.01 -10.43 1.04
C VAL A 62 5.23 -9.82 1.74
N GLN A 63 5.04 -8.71 2.46
CA GLN A 63 6.09 -8.03 3.24
C GLN A 63 6.66 -8.98 4.31
N ARG A 64 5.79 -9.63 5.10
CA ARG A 64 6.19 -10.61 6.12
C ARG A 64 6.93 -11.81 5.51
N ARG A 65 6.50 -12.27 4.34
CA ARG A 65 7.21 -13.35 3.61
C ARG A 65 8.57 -12.90 3.07
N ALA A 66 8.70 -11.65 2.61
CA ALA A 66 9.95 -11.10 2.13
C ALA A 66 10.96 -10.92 3.26
N GLU A 67 10.51 -10.52 4.45
CA GLU A 67 11.35 -10.45 5.66
C GLU A 67 11.86 -11.82 6.11
N ALA A 68 11.08 -12.88 5.88
CA ALA A 68 11.49 -14.25 6.13
C ALA A 68 12.39 -14.85 5.03
N ALA A 69 12.49 -14.21 3.86
CA ALA A 69 13.23 -14.74 2.72
C ALA A 69 14.63 -14.10 2.61
N THR A 70 15.67 -14.92 2.79
CA THR A 70 17.09 -14.50 2.76
C THR A 70 17.66 -14.21 1.36
N ASP A 71 16.87 -14.36 0.29
CA ASP A 71 17.35 -14.29 -1.10
C ASP A 71 16.79 -13.09 -1.91
N ILE A 72 17.69 -12.27 -2.43
CA ILE A 72 17.40 -10.96 -3.06
C ILE A 72 16.75 -11.12 -4.45
N ARG A 73 17.05 -12.21 -5.17
CA ARG A 73 16.48 -12.44 -6.52
C ARG A 73 15.00 -12.84 -6.45
N THR A 74 14.65 -13.66 -5.47
CA THR A 74 13.28 -14.12 -5.25
C THR A 74 12.40 -12.99 -4.72
N SER A 75 12.92 -12.11 -3.86
CA SER A 75 12.17 -10.97 -3.32
C SER A 75 11.86 -9.91 -4.38
N ALA A 76 12.77 -9.63 -5.31
CA ALA A 76 12.52 -8.70 -6.41
C ALA A 76 11.42 -9.22 -7.36
N GLY A 77 11.48 -10.52 -7.73
CA GLY A 77 10.45 -11.16 -8.56
C GLY A 77 9.08 -11.23 -7.88
N LEU A 78 9.05 -11.58 -6.59
CA LEU A 78 7.81 -11.61 -5.80
C LEU A 78 7.20 -10.22 -5.64
N THR A 79 8.03 -9.19 -5.45
CA THR A 79 7.58 -7.80 -5.37
C THR A 79 6.96 -7.35 -6.69
N ALA A 80 7.65 -7.56 -7.82
CA ALA A 80 7.14 -7.19 -9.14
C ALA A 80 5.85 -7.96 -9.50
N ALA A 81 5.83 -9.27 -9.28
CA ALA A 81 4.66 -10.11 -9.51
C ALA A 81 3.46 -9.68 -8.64
N SER A 82 3.71 -9.36 -7.37
CA SER A 82 2.65 -8.88 -6.47
C SER A 82 2.05 -7.54 -6.91
N MET A 83 2.85 -6.66 -7.54
CA MET A 83 2.35 -5.40 -8.09
C MET A 83 1.50 -5.62 -9.34
N LEU A 84 1.91 -6.53 -10.21
CA LEU A 84 1.18 -6.85 -11.44
C LEU A 84 -0.16 -7.52 -11.12
N ILE A 85 -0.14 -8.55 -10.28
CA ILE A 85 -1.35 -9.29 -9.85
C ILE A 85 -2.34 -8.37 -9.15
N ARG A 86 -1.85 -7.44 -8.32
CA ARG A 86 -2.69 -6.44 -7.65
C ARG A 86 -3.44 -5.53 -8.59
N GLY A 87 -2.76 -4.99 -9.60
CA GLY A 87 -3.37 -4.08 -10.56
C GLY A 87 -4.47 -4.80 -11.35
N TRP A 88 -4.19 -6.02 -11.80
CA TRP A 88 -5.15 -6.86 -12.51
C TRP A 88 -6.35 -7.26 -11.64
N LEU A 89 -6.15 -7.62 -10.38
CA LEU A 89 -7.25 -7.96 -9.46
C LEU A 89 -8.23 -6.80 -9.27
N VAL A 90 -7.71 -5.59 -9.09
CA VAL A 90 -8.55 -4.40 -8.96
C VAL A 90 -9.29 -4.11 -10.25
N ALA A 91 -8.58 -4.12 -11.38
CA ALA A 91 -9.20 -3.87 -12.68
C ALA A 91 -10.35 -4.85 -12.94
N LEU A 92 -10.15 -6.14 -12.65
CA LEU A 92 -11.19 -7.16 -12.76
C LEU A 92 -12.35 -6.94 -11.79
N ALA A 93 -12.10 -6.53 -10.54
CA ALA A 93 -13.15 -6.25 -9.57
C ALA A 93 -14.00 -5.03 -9.98
N LEU A 94 -13.37 -3.96 -10.45
CA LEU A 94 -14.06 -2.78 -10.96
C LEU A 94 -14.85 -3.09 -12.23
N PHE A 95 -14.25 -3.87 -13.14
CA PHE A 95 -14.91 -4.29 -14.38
C PHE A 95 -16.11 -5.20 -14.11
N ALA A 96 -16.00 -6.12 -13.14
CA ALA A 96 -17.10 -6.99 -12.72
C ALA A 96 -18.29 -6.20 -12.16
N VAL A 97 -18.04 -5.13 -11.41
CA VAL A 97 -19.10 -4.23 -10.92
C VAL A 97 -19.69 -3.40 -12.06
N GLY A 98 -18.86 -2.83 -12.92
CA GLY A 98 -19.32 -2.05 -14.07
C GLY A 98 -20.18 -2.87 -15.05
N LEU A 99 -19.93 -4.19 -15.15
CA LEU A 99 -20.77 -5.13 -15.90
C LEU A 99 -22.18 -5.29 -15.31
N SER A 100 -22.33 -5.12 -13.99
CA SER A 100 -23.63 -5.21 -13.31
C SER A 100 -24.39 -3.88 -13.29
N ASP A 101 -23.67 -2.79 -13.06
CA ASP A 101 -24.21 -1.43 -12.95
C ASP A 101 -23.11 -0.43 -13.31
N ASN A 102 -23.33 0.34 -14.37
CA ASN A 102 -22.37 1.31 -14.88
C ASN A 102 -22.12 2.46 -13.90
N GLU A 103 -23.13 2.93 -13.15
CA GLU A 103 -22.97 3.98 -12.14
C GLU A 103 -22.16 3.45 -10.95
N ALA A 104 -22.42 2.22 -10.51
CA ALA A 104 -21.65 1.57 -9.47
C ALA A 104 -20.18 1.34 -9.88
N GLY A 105 -19.95 0.93 -11.13
CA GLY A 105 -18.61 0.71 -11.69
C GLY A 105 -17.80 2.00 -11.80
N LEU A 106 -18.42 3.08 -12.26
CA LEU A 106 -17.80 4.40 -12.33
C LEU A 106 -17.43 4.92 -10.94
N ALA A 107 -18.37 4.86 -9.99
CA ALA A 107 -18.13 5.29 -8.61
C ALA A 107 -16.98 4.51 -7.96
N ALA A 108 -16.95 3.19 -8.16
CA ALA A 108 -15.88 2.34 -7.66
C ALA A 108 -14.52 2.68 -8.30
N ALA A 109 -14.48 2.94 -9.61
CA ALA A 109 -13.25 3.28 -10.32
C ALA A 109 -12.68 4.64 -9.89
N VAL A 110 -13.54 5.66 -9.75
CA VAL A 110 -13.12 7.00 -9.31
C VAL A 110 -12.60 6.95 -7.87
N LEU A 111 -13.32 6.27 -6.96
CA LEU A 111 -12.88 6.12 -5.58
C LEU A 111 -11.55 5.37 -5.49
N PHE A 112 -11.42 4.27 -6.24
CA PHE A 112 -10.17 3.51 -6.27
C PHE A 112 -9.01 4.37 -6.79
N LEU A 113 -9.21 5.12 -7.86
CA LEU A 113 -8.18 5.98 -8.44
C LEU A 113 -7.72 7.07 -7.46
N PHE A 114 -8.67 7.63 -6.69
CA PHE A 114 -8.38 8.61 -5.65
C PHE A 114 -7.51 8.02 -4.53
N LEU A 115 -7.90 6.88 -3.97
CA LEU A 115 -7.12 6.18 -2.93
C LEU A 115 -5.74 5.75 -3.44
N PHE A 116 -5.68 5.23 -4.66
CA PHE A 116 -4.44 4.84 -5.30
C PHE A 116 -3.49 6.03 -5.46
N SER A 117 -3.99 7.21 -5.83
CA SER A 117 -3.18 8.41 -6.01
C SER A 117 -2.54 8.89 -4.71
N ILE A 118 -3.30 8.88 -3.59
CA ILE A 118 -2.77 9.23 -2.27
C ILE A 118 -1.66 8.25 -1.88
N PHE A 119 -1.94 6.96 -1.99
CA PHE A 119 -1.01 5.90 -1.65
C PHE A 119 0.25 5.91 -2.53
N PHE A 120 0.09 6.13 -3.83
CA PHE A 120 1.20 6.23 -4.78
C PHE A 120 2.11 7.42 -4.44
N THR A 121 1.52 8.58 -4.17
CA THR A 121 2.26 9.78 -3.75
C THR A 121 3.05 9.53 -2.46
N MET A 122 2.44 8.91 -1.45
CA MET A 122 3.13 8.55 -0.21
C MET A 122 4.30 7.58 -0.42
N GLN A 123 4.10 6.54 -1.23
CA GLN A 123 5.20 5.62 -1.55
C GLN A 123 6.31 6.29 -2.37
N ALA A 124 5.99 7.23 -3.25
CA ALA A 124 6.99 8.00 -3.98
C ALA A 124 7.86 8.84 -3.04
N ILE A 125 7.27 9.42 -1.99
CA ILE A 125 7.97 10.21 -0.97
C ILE A 125 8.88 9.34 -0.09
N VAL A 126 8.43 8.13 0.27
CA VAL A 126 9.13 7.27 1.24
C VAL A 126 10.27 6.44 0.63
N ARG A 127 10.40 6.35 -0.71
CA ARG A 127 11.45 5.52 -1.34
C ARG A 127 12.87 6.06 -1.07
N PRO A 128 13.78 5.27 -0.44
CA PRO A 128 15.18 5.62 -0.31
C PRO A 128 15.85 5.52 -1.67
N GLN A 129 16.20 6.65 -2.27
CA GLN A 129 16.98 6.67 -3.51
C GLN A 129 18.45 6.40 -3.19
N GLY A 130 18.95 5.24 -3.64
CA GLY A 130 20.38 5.00 -3.82
C GLY A 130 21.03 4.05 -2.81
N ARG A 131 21.24 2.80 -3.23
CA ARG A 131 22.50 2.13 -2.89
C ARG A 131 23.56 2.76 -3.79
N ALA A 132 24.29 3.75 -3.28
CA ALA A 132 25.47 4.25 -3.97
C ALA A 132 26.44 3.07 -4.15
N THR A 133 26.76 2.72 -5.39
CA THR A 133 27.79 1.74 -5.74
C THR A 133 29.10 2.18 -5.08
N PRO A 134 29.74 1.36 -4.22
CA PRO A 134 31.04 1.71 -3.67
C PRO A 134 32.05 1.87 -4.82
N ALA A 135 32.71 3.03 -4.87
CA ALA A 135 33.74 3.29 -5.87
C ALA A 135 34.85 2.21 -5.79
N PRO A 136 35.42 1.75 -6.93
CA PRO A 136 36.50 0.78 -6.93
C PRO A 136 37.67 1.34 -6.13
N ARG A 137 38.12 0.62 -5.08
CA ARG A 137 39.38 0.96 -4.42
C ARG A 137 40.51 0.72 -5.41
N ALA A 138 41.13 1.81 -5.88
CA ALA A 138 42.39 1.74 -6.58
C ALA A 138 43.45 1.21 -5.60
N SER A 139 43.91 -0.01 -5.82
CA SER A 139 45.07 -0.58 -5.14
C SER A 139 46.33 0.21 -5.54
N ARG A 140 46.97 0.85 -4.56
CA ARG A 140 48.37 1.29 -4.64
C ARG A 140 49.18 0.47 -3.66
#